data_AF-A0A662G2M0-F1
#
_entry.id   AF-A0A662G2M0-F1
#
_cell.length_a   1.000
_cell.length_b   1.000
_cell.length_c   1.000
_cell.angle_alpha   90.00
_cell.angle_beta   90.00
_cell.angle_gamma   90.00
#
_symmetry.space_group_name_H-M   'P 1'
#
loop_
_entity.id
_entity.type
_entity.pdbx_description
1 polymer ?
#
loop_
_entity_poly.entity_id
_entity_poly.type
_entity_poly.pdbx_seq_one_letter_code
_entity_poly.pdbx_strand_id
1 'polypeptide(L)'
;MINLFIVESGLELIPRKIWKHPTIIRYCKKRKKPPNKILLDISFHYDAMQKLKDWYKRGRPDIVHICLLEALSSPLNLNGFLR
;
A
#
# COMPACT_ATOMS: atom_id res chain seq x y z
N MET A 1 28.20 -0.55 -5.34
CA MET A 1 26.85 -0.99 -5.73
C MET A 1 26.14 -1.47 -4.48
N ILE A 2 24.92 -0.99 -4.23
CA ILE A 2 24.12 -1.28 -3.03
C ILE A 2 22.77 -1.84 -3.51
N ASN A 3 22.29 -2.90 -2.85
CA ASN A 3 20.96 -3.45 -3.10
C ASN A 3 20.02 -3.02 -1.97
N LEU A 4 18.88 -2.42 -2.30
CA LEU A 4 17.84 -1.98 -1.36
C LEU A 4 16.62 -2.89 -1.45
N PHE A 5 16.28 -3.53 -0.33
CA PHE A 5 15.08 -4.35 -0.21
C PHE A 5 14.09 -3.72 0.77
N ILE A 6 12.92 -3.31 0.28
CA ILE A 6 11.79 -2.87 1.12
C ILE A 6 10.89 -4.08 1.37
N VAL A 7 11.14 -4.76 2.48
CA VAL A 7 10.42 -5.97 2.89
C VAL A 7 9.18 -5.64 3.72
N GLU A 8 8.20 -6.55 3.73
CA GLU A 8 6.92 -6.40 4.44
C GLU A 8 6.22 -5.05 4.19
N SER A 9 6.34 -4.50 2.97
CA SER A 9 5.68 -3.23 2.65
C SER A 9 4.16 -3.38 2.80
N GLY A 10 3.51 -2.38 3.39
CA GLY A 10 2.05 -2.31 3.55
C GLY A 10 1.30 -2.06 2.23
N LEU A 11 1.81 -2.60 1.12
CA LEU A 11 1.35 -2.40 -0.25
C LEU A 11 0.66 -3.66 -0.75
N GLU A 12 -0.66 -3.61 -0.85
CA GLU A 12 -1.48 -4.70 -1.39
C GLU A 12 -2.81 -4.16 -1.92
N LEU A 13 -3.52 -4.96 -2.69
CA LEU A 13 -4.90 -4.68 -3.07
C LEU A 13 -5.85 -5.00 -1.91
N ILE A 14 -7.06 -4.42 -1.93
CA ILE A 14 -8.07 -4.71 -0.90
C ILE A 14 -8.32 -6.24 -0.83
N PRO A 15 -8.11 -6.90 0.32
CA PRO A 15 -8.28 -8.34 0.46
C PRO A 15 -9.74 -8.78 0.32
N ARG A 16 -9.98 -9.92 -0.35
CA ARG A 16 -11.34 -10.49 -0.57
C ARG A 16 -12.18 -10.60 0.70
N LYS A 17 -11.54 -10.89 1.84
CA LYS A 17 -12.19 -11.05 3.16
C LYS A 17 -13.00 -9.82 3.59
N ILE A 18 -12.65 -8.62 3.11
CA ILE A 18 -13.31 -7.36 3.50
C ILE A 18 -14.11 -6.70 2.37
N TRP A 19 -14.27 -7.35 1.21
CA TRP A 19 -14.97 -6.75 0.05
C TRP A 19 -16.43 -6.39 0.32
N LYS A 20 -17.10 -7.16 1.18
CA LYS A 20 -18.51 -6.94 1.54
C LYS A 20 -18.68 -5.90 2.65
N HIS A 21 -17.60 -5.31 3.18
CA HIS A 21 -17.71 -4.30 4.23
C HIS A 21 -18.33 -3.00 3.69
N PRO A 22 -19.29 -2.37 4.41
CA PRO A 22 -19.92 -1.12 3.95
C PRO A 22 -18.93 -0.03 3.54
N THR A 23 -17.86 0.15 4.33
CA THR A 23 -16.75 1.09 4.07
C THR A 23 -16.07 0.82 2.72
N ILE A 24 -15.79 -0.45 2.40
CA ILE A 24 -15.17 -0.84 1.13
C ILE A 24 -16.14 -0.64 -0.04
N ILE A 25 -17.40 -1.04 0.11
CA ILE A 25 -18.43 -0.87 -0.93
C ILE A 25 -18.59 0.61 -1.27
N ARG A 26 -18.72 1.48 -0.25
CA ARG A 26 -18.85 2.92 -0.42
C ARG A 26 -17.61 3.51 -1.11
N TYR A 27 -16.42 3.10 -0.69
CA TYR A 27 -15.16 3.57 -1.29
C TYR A 27 -15.03 3.15 -2.76
N CYS A 28 -15.33 1.88 -3.08
CA CYS A 28 -15.31 1.35 -4.45
C CYS A 28 -16.28 2.12 -5.36
N LYS A 29 -17.51 2.38 -4.88
CA LYS A 29 -18.50 3.20 -5.60
C LYS A 29 -17.98 4.61 -5.86
N LYS A 30 -17.41 5.27 -4.84
CA LYS A 30 -16.81 6.62 -4.97
C LYS A 30 -15.66 6.64 -5.99
N ARG A 31 -14.81 5.61 -6.01
CA ARG A 31 -13.66 5.49 -6.92
C ARG A 31 -14.01 4.94 -8.31
N LYS A 32 -15.25 4.47 -8.53
CA LYS A 32 -15.70 3.80 -9.76
C LYS A 32 -14.76 2.64 -10.17
N LYS A 33 -14.24 1.91 -9.19
CA LYS A 33 -13.32 0.78 -9.39
C LYS A 33 -13.73 -0.40 -8.52
N PRO A 34 -13.56 -1.64 -8.99
CA PRO A 34 -13.77 -2.82 -8.17
C PRO A 34 -12.67 -2.95 -7.11
N PRO A 35 -12.93 -3.63 -5.97
CA PRO A 35 -11.99 -3.70 -4.84
C PRO A 35 -10.67 -4.38 -5.21
N ASN A 36 -10.65 -5.30 -6.18
CA ASN A 36 -9.43 -5.93 -6.70
C ASN A 36 -8.54 -5.00 -7.56
N LYS A 37 -8.92 -3.73 -7.74
CA LYS A 37 -8.13 -2.71 -8.46
C LYS A 37 -7.83 -1.49 -7.58
N ILE A 38 -8.04 -1.60 -6.29
CA ILE A 38 -7.82 -0.51 -5.32
C ILE A 38 -6.80 -1.00 -4.28
N LEU A 39 -5.83 -0.14 -3.96
CA LEU A 39 -4.87 -0.39 -2.90
C LEU A 39 -5.56 -0.35 -1.53
N LEU A 40 -5.15 -1.24 -0.64
CA LEU A 40 -5.49 -1.14 0.78
C LEU A 40 -4.78 0.08 1.36
N ASP A 41 -5.51 0.89 2.13
CA ASP A 41 -5.01 2.12 2.72
C ASP A 41 -5.77 2.34 4.04
N ILE A 42 -5.02 2.37 5.13
CA ILE A 42 -5.57 2.48 6.48
C ILE A 42 -6.34 3.78 6.68
N SER A 43 -5.94 4.86 6.00
CA SER A 43 -6.58 6.18 6.09
C SER A 43 -8.04 6.15 5.63
N PHE A 44 -8.38 5.20 4.74
CA PHE A 44 -9.73 5.06 4.19
C PHE A 44 -10.44 3.78 4.62
N HIS A 45 -9.69 2.72 4.92
CA HIS A 45 -10.22 1.37 5.09
C HIS A 45 -10.09 0.86 6.54
N TYR A 46 -9.61 1.67 7.50
CA TYR A 46 -9.35 1.30 8.89
C TYR A 46 -10.45 0.41 9.51
N ASP A 47 -11.69 0.88 9.45
CA ASP A 47 -12.86 0.20 10.01
C ASP A 47 -13.06 -1.22 9.45
N ALA A 48 -12.85 -1.42 8.14
CA ALA A 48 -12.89 -2.74 7.53
C ALA A 48 -11.64 -3.59 7.86
N MET A 49 -10.48 -2.93 7.99
CA MET A 49 -9.18 -3.57 8.19
C MET A 49 -9.01 -4.22 9.55
N GLN A 50 -9.71 -3.77 10.60
CA GLN A 50 -9.59 -4.33 11.95
C GLN A 50 -9.85 -5.85 12.02
N LYS A 51 -10.59 -6.41 11.05
CA LYS A 51 -10.87 -7.87 10.94
C LYS A 51 -9.76 -8.66 10.24
N LEU A 52 -8.75 -7.98 9.71
CA LEU A 52 -7.62 -8.62 9.03
C LEU A 52 -6.55 -9.01 10.04
N LYS A 53 -5.93 -10.17 9.80
CA LYS A 53 -4.70 -10.55 10.51
C LYS A 53 -3.62 -9.50 10.24
N ASP A 54 -2.89 -9.14 11.31
CA ASP A 54 -1.77 -8.19 11.29
C ASP A 54 -2.12 -6.84 10.65
N TRP A 55 -3.36 -6.37 10.84
CA TRP A 55 -3.87 -5.14 10.20
C TRP A 55 -2.98 -3.91 10.44
N TYR A 56 -2.28 -3.86 11.57
CA TYR A 56 -1.38 -2.76 11.95
C TYR A 56 -0.12 -2.66 11.06
N LYS A 57 0.24 -3.74 10.34
CA LYS A 57 1.34 -3.75 9.36
C LYS A 57 0.88 -3.45 7.92
N ARG A 58 -0.43 -3.30 7.69
CA ARG A 58 -1.04 -3.33 6.34
C ARG A 58 -1.57 -1.96 5.94
N GLY A 59 -1.78 -1.77 4.62
CA GLY A 59 -2.43 -0.59 4.09
C GLY A 59 -1.70 0.73 4.36
N ARG A 60 -0.36 0.71 4.28
CA ARG A 60 0.50 1.89 4.39
C ARG A 60 1.35 2.07 3.12
N PRO A 61 0.71 2.25 1.95
CA PRO A 61 1.43 2.43 0.68
C PRO A 61 2.23 3.75 0.64
N ASP A 62 1.90 4.71 1.50
CA ASP A 62 2.61 5.97 1.68
C ASP A 62 4.08 5.77 2.10
N ILE A 63 4.35 4.78 2.95
CA ILE A 63 5.72 4.51 3.44
C ILE A 63 6.60 4.07 2.28
N VAL A 64 6.18 3.07 1.51
CA VAL A 64 6.96 2.59 0.35
C VAL A 64 7.07 3.67 -0.72
N HIS A 65 6.03 4.49 -0.91
CA HIS A 65 6.07 5.63 -1.83
C HIS A 65 7.17 6.63 -1.45
N ILE A 66 7.24 7.06 -0.19
CA ILE A 66 8.26 7.99 0.29
C ILE A 66 9.65 7.36 0.20
N CYS A 67 9.82 6.11 0.67
CA CYS A 67 11.10 5.41 0.58
C CYS A 67 11.62 5.33 -0.86
N LEU A 68 10.74 5.06 -1.83
CA LEU A 68 11.12 5.01 -3.24
C LEU A 68 11.46 6.40 -3.80
N LEU A 69 10.75 7.46 -3.41
CA LEU A 69 11.11 8.83 -3.83
C LEU A 69 12.52 9.21 -3.37
N GLU A 70 12.85 8.95 -2.10
CA GLU A 70 14.19 9.22 -1.55
C GLU A 70 15.27 8.35 -2.22
N ALA A 71 15.01 7.05 -2.36
CA ALA A 71 15.96 6.13 -2.97
C ALA A 71 16.25 6.50 -4.43
N LEU A 72 15.21 6.78 -5.22
CA LEU A 72 15.34 7.04 -6.65
C LEU A 72 15.93 8.42 -6.97
N SER A 73 15.74 9.41 -6.08
CA SER A 73 16.34 10.75 -6.23
C SER A 73 17.76 10.85 -5.69
N SER A 74 18.24 9.83 -4.97
CA SER A 74 19.58 9.85 -4.38
C SER A 74 20.69 9.91 -5.44
N PRO A 75 21.82 10.60 -5.17
CA PRO A 75 22.99 10.56 -6.04
C PRO A 75 23.47 9.14 -6.32
N LEU A 76 23.32 8.23 -5.36
CA LEU A 76 23.68 6.83 -5.51
C LEU A 76 22.89 6.15 -6.64
N ASN A 77 21.57 6.39 -6.72
CA ASN A 77 20.72 5.88 -7.80
C ASN A 77 21.00 6.59 -9.13
N LEU A 78 21.17 7.92 -9.11
CA LEU A 78 21.45 8.71 -10.32
C LEU A 78 22.77 8.32 -10.99
N ASN A 79 23.75 7.86 -10.22
CA ASN A 79 25.03 7.35 -10.73
C ASN A 79 25.00 5.83 -11.04
N GLY A 80 23.84 5.18 -10.98
CA GLY A 80 23.68 3.76 -11.35
C GLY A 80 24.24 2.76 -10.33
N PHE A 81 24.46 3.17 -9.08
CA PHE A 81 25.02 2.31 -8.03
C PHE A 81 23.99 1.75 -7.05
N LEU A 82 22.72 2.11 -7.17
CA LEU A 82 21.61 1.54 -6.41
C LEU A 82 20.86 0.50 -7.26
N ARG A 83 20.47 -0.60 -6.64
CA ARG A 83 19.63 -1.64 -7.21
C ARG A 83 18.51 -2.02 -6.26
#